data_AF-E4Z211-F1
#
_entry.id   AF-E4Z211-F1
#
_cell.length_a   1.000
_cell.length_b   1.000
_cell.length_c   1.000
_cell.angle_alpha   90.00
_cell.angle_beta   90.00
_cell.angle_gamma   90.00
#
_symmetry.space_group_name_H-M   'P 1'
#
loop_
_entity.id
_entity.type
_entity.pdbx_description
1 polymer ?
#
loop_
_entity_poly.entity_id
_entity_poly.type
_entity_poly.pdbx_seq_one_letter_code
_entity_poly.pdbx_strand_id
1 'polypeptide(L)'
;MNPLVAVLLKNWFLCGIVLFILLAWADPEIGKKGGPLHPEITVKYFAVGFIFFNSGLSLKSEELKRAVMQVKLHIFVQSFTLLFVPVFMYFFKSVLAKVTPLDPWLLSGLTVVSCMPPPVSSAVILTKAVGGNEAAAIFNSAFGSFLVIIEKYNKKFIFELKKFRESSR
;
A
#
# COMPACT_ATOMS: atom_id res chain seq x y z
N MET A 1 15.39 -12.41 32.38
CA MET A 1 14.85 -11.33 31.52
C MET A 1 13.40 -11.10 31.91
N ASN A 2 12.98 -9.86 32.21
CA ASN A 2 11.60 -9.60 32.66
C ASN A 2 10.59 -10.08 31.60
N PRO A 3 9.51 -10.78 31.99
CA PRO A 3 8.53 -11.32 31.05
C PRO A 3 7.89 -10.22 30.18
N LEU A 4 7.71 -9.01 30.73
CA LEU A 4 7.24 -7.84 30.00
C LEU A 4 8.21 -7.40 28.89
N VAL A 5 9.51 -7.42 29.16
CA VAL A 5 10.54 -7.05 28.17
C VAL A 5 10.59 -8.09 27.04
N ALA A 6 10.41 -9.37 27.35
CA ALA A 6 10.33 -10.42 26.35
C ALA A 6 9.11 -10.26 25.42
N VAL A 7 7.95 -9.89 25.96
CA VAL A 7 6.73 -9.62 25.16
C VAL A 7 6.88 -8.37 24.31
N LEU A 8 7.49 -7.31 24.84
CA LEU A 8 7.80 -6.07 24.11
C LEU A 8 8.78 -6.32 22.96
N LEU A 9 9.86 -7.08 23.20
CA LEU A 9 10.81 -7.44 22.16
C LEU A 9 10.18 -8.32 21.07
N LYS A 10 9.24 -9.21 21.43
CA LYS A 10 8.51 -10.03 20.47
C LYS A 10 7.57 -9.20 19.58
N ASN A 11 6.97 -8.13 20.12
CA ASN A 11 6.00 -7.28 19.42
C ASN A 11 6.52 -5.86 19.15
N TRP A 12 7.84 -5.70 19.06
CA TRP A 12 8.51 -4.41 19.01
C TRP A 12 7.98 -3.51 17.89
N PHE A 13 7.59 -4.10 16.75
CA PHE A 13 7.02 -3.40 15.60
C PHE A 13 5.65 -2.77 15.92
N LEU A 14 4.74 -3.53 16.54
CA LEU A 14 3.41 -3.04 16.92
C LEU A 14 3.52 -1.95 17.98
N CYS A 15 4.37 -2.17 18.99
CA CYS A 15 4.64 -1.17 20.02
C CYS A 15 5.23 0.11 19.41
N GLY A 16 6.14 -0.02 18.44
CA GLY A 16 6.68 1.10 17.69
C GLY A 16 5.61 1.90 16.95
N ILE A 17 4.69 1.25 16.23
CA ILE A 17 3.59 1.93 15.53
C ILE A 17 2.74 2.74 16.51
N VAL A 18 2.31 2.14 17.61
CA VAL A 18 1.48 2.83 18.62
C VAL A 18 2.23 4.05 19.18
N LEU A 19 3.51 3.88 19.51
CA LEU A 19 4.35 4.98 20.00
C LEU A 19 4.41 6.13 18.98
N PHE A 20 4.68 5.85 17.70
CA PHE A 20 4.76 6.89 16.67
C PHE A 20 3.42 7.57 16.39
N ILE A 21 2.30 6.86 16.50
CA ILE A 21 0.96 7.45 16.41
C ILE A 21 0.74 8.46 17.56
N LEU A 22 1.12 8.09 18.79
CA LEU A 22 1.00 8.98 19.94
C LEU A 22 1.92 10.21 19.82
N LEU A 23 3.14 10.02 19.32
CA LEU A 23 4.07 11.14 19.03
C LEU A 23 3.52 12.08 17.95
N ALA A 24 2.96 11.53 16.87
CA ALA A 24 2.33 12.32 15.81
C ALA A 24 1.07 13.05 16.29
N TRP A 25 0.35 12.49 17.27
CA TRP A 25 -0.77 13.15 17.92
C TRP A 25 -0.31 14.28 18.85
N ALA A 26 0.80 14.10 19.57
CA ALA A 26 1.36 15.10 20.48
C ALA A 26 1.98 16.30 19.75
N ASP A 27 2.72 16.07 18.67
CA ASP A 27 3.28 17.13 17.81
C ASP A 27 3.10 16.79 16.32
N PRO A 28 1.98 17.22 15.72
CA PRO A 28 1.72 17.00 14.31
C PRO A 28 2.53 17.95 13.40
N GLU A 29 3.16 19.00 13.91
CA GLU A 29 3.90 19.96 13.08
C GLU A 29 5.18 19.37 12.49
N ILE A 30 5.80 18.45 13.24
CA ILE A 30 6.99 17.73 12.80
C ILE A 30 6.73 16.92 11.52
N GLY A 31 5.53 16.31 11.40
CA GLY A 31 5.16 15.42 10.30
C GLY A 31 4.35 16.05 9.16
N LYS A 32 4.10 17.36 9.18
CA LYS A 32 3.39 18.06 8.09
C LYS A 32 4.31 18.31 6.90
N LYS A 33 3.70 18.54 5.73
CA LYS A 33 4.44 18.98 4.53
C LYS A 33 5.16 20.30 4.81
N GLY A 34 6.46 20.38 4.56
CA GLY A 34 7.30 21.52 4.91
C GLY A 34 7.71 21.58 6.40
N GLY A 35 7.37 20.57 7.21
CA GLY A 35 7.87 20.43 8.57
C GLY A 35 9.34 19.96 8.60
N PRO A 36 10.02 19.99 9.77
CA PRO A 36 11.43 19.63 9.92
C PRO A 36 11.81 18.28 9.30
N LEU A 37 10.89 17.31 9.35
CA LEU A 37 11.11 15.95 8.85
C LEU A 37 10.96 15.82 7.32
N HIS A 38 10.41 16.85 6.64
CA HIS A 38 10.11 16.89 5.20
C HIS A 38 9.67 15.51 4.66
N PRO A 39 8.54 14.96 5.15
CA PRO A 39 8.12 13.59 4.82
C PRO A 39 7.93 13.37 3.31
N GLU A 40 7.65 14.42 2.55
CA GLU A 40 7.64 14.44 1.09
C GLU A 40 8.94 13.98 0.43
N ILE A 41 10.09 14.16 1.10
CA ILE A 41 11.41 13.76 0.62
C ILE A 41 11.89 12.54 1.41
N THR A 42 11.99 12.68 2.73
CA THR A 42 12.65 11.71 3.60
C THR A 42 11.87 10.39 3.66
N VAL A 43 10.57 10.45 3.89
CA VAL A 43 9.75 9.23 3.97
C VAL A 43 9.49 8.67 2.58
N LYS A 44 9.04 9.53 1.65
CA LYS A 44 8.60 9.08 0.32
C LYS A 44 9.72 8.50 -0.53
N TYR A 45 10.92 9.06 -0.50
CA TYR A 45 12.03 8.62 -1.37
C TYR A 45 13.03 7.75 -0.61
N PHE A 46 13.52 8.22 0.55
CA PHE A 46 14.54 7.47 1.28
C PHE A 46 13.96 6.25 2.02
N ALA A 47 12.92 6.42 2.84
CA ALA A 47 12.40 5.29 3.61
C ALA A 47 11.76 4.22 2.71
N VAL A 48 10.91 4.62 1.76
CA VAL A 48 10.33 3.69 0.78
C VAL A 48 11.43 3.04 -0.07
N GLY A 49 12.37 3.83 -0.62
CA GLY A 49 13.47 3.30 -1.42
C GLY A 49 14.30 2.28 -0.64
N PHE A 50 14.64 2.56 0.62
CA PHE A 50 15.39 1.66 1.47
C PHE A 50 14.64 0.36 1.79
N ILE A 51 13.33 0.43 2.06
CA ILE A 51 12.49 -0.77 2.30
C ILE A 51 12.44 -1.66 1.05
N PHE A 52 12.19 -1.06 -0.11
CA PHE A 52 12.16 -1.80 -1.38
C PHE A 52 13.53 -2.37 -1.74
N PHE A 53 14.61 -1.62 -1.51
CA PHE A 53 15.97 -2.06 -1.75
C PHE A 53 16.37 -3.23 -0.84
N ASN A 54 16.12 -3.13 0.47
CA ASN A 54 16.40 -4.21 1.41
C ASN A 54 15.55 -5.46 1.10
N SER A 55 14.28 -5.28 0.77
CA SER A 55 13.41 -6.38 0.32
C SER A 55 13.95 -7.03 -0.96
N GLY A 56 14.45 -6.20 -1.90
CA GLY A 56 15.10 -6.61 -3.15
C GLY A 56 16.37 -7.43 -2.93
N LEU A 57 17.28 -6.95 -2.08
CA LEU A 57 18.53 -7.64 -1.75
C LEU A 57 18.29 -8.97 -1.02
N SER A 58 17.21 -9.08 -0.25
CA SER A 58 16.86 -10.31 0.45
C SER A 58 16.35 -11.42 -0.49
N LEU A 59 16.10 -11.14 -1.77
CA LEU A 59 15.66 -12.14 -2.75
C LEU A 59 16.85 -12.84 -3.42
N LYS A 60 16.86 -14.17 -3.36
CA LYS A 60 17.70 -14.97 -4.24
C LYS A 60 17.17 -14.91 -5.68
N SER A 61 18.04 -14.71 -6.66
CA SER A 61 17.65 -14.63 -8.08
C SER A 61 16.93 -15.90 -8.58
N GLU A 62 17.26 -17.07 -8.04
CA GLU A 62 16.59 -18.32 -8.39
C GLU A 62 15.14 -18.38 -7.87
N GLU A 63 14.89 -17.91 -6.65
CA GLU A 63 13.55 -17.79 -6.07
C GLU A 63 12.70 -16.79 -6.86
N LEU A 64 13.29 -15.66 -7.27
CA LEU A 64 12.61 -14.70 -8.13
C LEU A 64 12.24 -15.31 -9.48
N LYS A 65 13.15 -16.05 -10.11
CA LYS A 65 12.89 -16.72 -11.40
C LYS A 65 11.76 -17.75 -11.26
N ARG A 66 11.77 -18.58 -10.22
CA ARG A 66 10.69 -19.53 -9.93
C ARG A 66 9.37 -18.83 -9.64
N ALA A 67 9.40 -17.73 -8.89
CA ALA A 67 8.23 -16.92 -8.58
C ALA A 67 7.60 -16.36 -9.87
N VAL A 68 8.37 -15.72 -10.75
CA VAL A 68 7.89 -15.14 -12.02
C VAL A 68 7.20 -16.16 -12.92
N MET A 69 7.62 -17.42 -12.86
CA MET A 69 7.00 -18.51 -13.63
C MET A 69 5.61 -18.90 -13.12
N GLN A 70 5.18 -18.43 -11.94
CA GLN A 70 3.85 -18.69 -11.37
C GLN A 70 2.78 -17.76 -11.93
N VAL A 71 2.67 -17.67 -13.26
CA VAL A 71 1.80 -16.74 -13.99
C VAL A 71 0.33 -16.84 -13.55
N LYS A 72 -0.19 -18.05 -13.28
CA LYS A 72 -1.56 -18.25 -12.79
C LYS A 72 -1.80 -17.56 -11.44
N LEU A 73 -0.82 -17.61 -10.54
CA LEU A 73 -0.88 -16.95 -9.24
C LEU A 73 -0.88 -15.42 -9.41
N HIS A 74 -0.01 -14.90 -10.29
CA HIS A 74 0.09 -13.46 -10.54
C HIS A 74 -1.21 -12.90 -11.11
N ILE A 75 -1.79 -13.55 -12.13
CA ILE A 75 -3.07 -13.12 -12.72
C ILE A 75 -4.18 -13.15 -11.68
N PHE A 76 -4.24 -14.19 -10.85
CA PHE A 76 -5.25 -14.30 -9.80
C PHE A 76 -5.12 -13.18 -8.76
N VAL A 77 -3.94 -13.00 -8.17
CA VAL A 77 -3.69 -11.97 -7.15
C VAL A 77 -3.94 -10.57 -7.72
N GLN A 78 -3.51 -10.32 -8.96
CA GLN A 78 -3.69 -9.03 -9.61
C GLN A 78 -5.16 -8.74 -9.93
N SER A 79 -5.90 -9.73 -10.44
CA SER A 79 -7.33 -9.58 -10.73
C SER A 79 -8.12 -9.37 -9.44
N PHE A 80 -7.80 -10.11 -8.39
CA PHE A 80 -8.46 -9.95 -7.10
C PHE A 80 -8.20 -8.56 -6.52
N THR A 81 -6.95 -8.09 -6.56
CA THR A 81 -6.58 -6.82 -5.93
C THR A 81 -7.04 -5.60 -6.73
N LEU A 82 -6.94 -5.63 -8.08
CA LEU A 82 -7.28 -4.47 -8.91
C LEU A 82 -8.72 -4.44 -9.41
N LEU A 83 -9.40 -5.59 -9.48
CA LEU A 83 -10.77 -5.65 -9.98
C LEU A 83 -11.75 -5.95 -8.85
N PHE A 84 -11.53 -7.04 -8.12
CA PHE A 84 -12.50 -7.49 -7.12
C PHE A 84 -12.59 -6.52 -5.94
N VAL A 85 -11.46 -6.09 -5.35
CA VAL A 85 -11.46 -5.19 -4.18
C VAL A 85 -12.13 -3.84 -4.46
N PRO A 86 -11.84 -3.12 -5.57
CA PRO A 86 -12.54 -1.87 -5.89
C PRO A 86 -14.03 -2.05 -6.20
N VAL A 87 -14.40 -3.12 -6.90
CA VAL A 87 -15.82 -3.43 -7.20
C VAL A 87 -16.58 -3.73 -5.91
N PHE A 88 -15.98 -4.53 -5.02
CA PHE A 88 -16.54 -4.81 -3.71
C PHE A 88 -16.69 -3.53 -2.89
N MET A 89 -15.69 -2.66 -2.86
CA MET A 89 -15.75 -1.38 -2.15
C MET A 89 -16.82 -0.45 -2.73
N TYR A 90 -17.03 -0.45 -4.05
CA TYR A 90 -18.09 0.32 -4.69
C TYR A 90 -19.49 -0.14 -4.24
N PHE A 91 -19.71 -1.46 -4.19
CA PHE A 91 -20.96 -2.04 -3.67
C PHE A 91 -21.13 -1.72 -2.18
N PHE A 92 -20.07 -1.90 -1.39
CA PHE A 92 -20.07 -1.60 0.03
C PHE A 92 -20.41 -0.13 0.32
N LYS A 93 -19.81 0.82 -0.42
CA LYS A 93 -20.15 2.24 -0.36
C LYS A 93 -21.63 2.49 -0.66
N SER A 94 -22.18 1.81 -1.67
CA SER A 94 -23.58 1.99 -2.09
C SER A 94 -24.57 1.49 -1.03
N VAL A 95 -24.23 0.43 -0.29
CA VAL A 95 -25.02 -0.05 0.84
C VAL A 95 -24.87 0.91 2.03
N LEU A 96 -23.63 1.28 2.35
CA LEU A 96 -23.31 2.07 3.53
C LEU A 96 -23.87 3.50 3.46
N ALA A 97 -23.91 4.09 2.27
CA ALA A 97 -24.54 5.39 2.02
C ALA A 97 -26.07 5.38 2.23
N LYS A 98 -26.72 4.21 2.18
CA LYS A 98 -28.16 4.07 2.43
C LYS A 98 -28.49 3.86 3.91
N VAL A 99 -27.56 3.28 4.68
CA VAL A 99 -27.79 2.87 6.07
C VAL A 99 -27.31 3.94 7.06
N THR A 100 -26.34 4.76 6.67
CA THR A 100 -25.66 5.69 7.59
C THR A 100 -25.30 7.01 6.90
N PRO A 101 -25.50 8.17 7.56
CA PRO A 101 -25.03 9.47 7.08
C PRO A 101 -23.53 9.59 7.37
N LEU A 102 -22.70 8.89 6.60
CA LEU A 102 -21.24 8.98 6.68
C LEU A 102 -20.71 10.16 5.87
N ASP A 103 -19.64 10.75 6.37
CA ASP A 103 -18.94 11.83 5.70
C ASP A 103 -18.45 11.40 4.29
N PRO A 104 -18.74 12.19 3.23
CA PRO A 104 -18.33 11.87 1.86
C PRO A 104 -16.82 11.73 1.66
N TRP A 105 -15.99 12.43 2.46
CA TRP A 105 -14.54 12.33 2.41
C TRP A 105 -14.05 10.99 2.95
N LEU A 106 -14.69 10.45 4.00
CA LEU A 106 -14.36 9.14 4.53
C LEU A 106 -14.64 8.03 3.50
N LEU A 107 -15.80 8.09 2.83
CA LEU A 107 -16.15 7.16 1.76
C LEU A 107 -15.19 7.28 0.56
N SER A 108 -14.74 8.49 0.26
CA SER A 108 -13.75 8.74 -0.78
C SER A 108 -12.37 8.16 -0.39
N GLY A 109 -11.95 8.33 0.87
CA GLY A 109 -10.73 7.73 1.41
C GLY A 109 -10.75 6.20 1.33
N LEU A 110 -11.86 5.56 1.74
CA LEU A 110 -12.06 4.12 1.61
C LEU A 110 -11.94 3.65 0.15
N THR A 111 -12.56 4.38 -0.77
CA THR A 111 -12.47 4.08 -2.21
C THR A 111 -11.03 4.18 -2.71
N VAL A 112 -10.30 5.24 -2.32
CA VAL A 112 -8.88 5.43 -2.70
C VAL A 112 -8.01 4.30 -2.17
N VAL A 113 -8.18 3.91 -0.91
CA VAL A 113 -7.43 2.81 -0.29
C VAL A 113 -7.73 1.48 -0.98
N SER A 114 -8.98 1.23 -1.39
CA SER A 114 -9.36 -0.01 -2.09
C SER A 114 -8.69 -0.17 -3.46
N CYS A 115 -8.27 0.93 -4.09
CA CYS A 115 -7.55 0.93 -5.36
C CYS A 115 -6.02 0.96 -5.19
N MET A 116 -5.51 0.98 -3.95
CA MET A 116 -4.09 1.06 -3.68
C MET A 116 -3.45 -0.33 -3.81
N PRO A 117 -2.25 -0.44 -4.39
CA PRO A 117 -1.52 -1.70 -4.41
C PRO A 117 -1.22 -2.19 -2.98
N PRO A 118 -1.05 -3.51 -2.80
CA PRO A 118 -0.78 -4.07 -1.49
C PRO A 118 0.62 -3.65 -1.00
N PRO A 119 0.80 -3.34 0.30
CA PRO A 119 2.11 -2.95 0.82
C PRO A 119 3.08 -4.14 0.82
N VAL A 120 4.27 -3.94 0.22
CA VAL A 120 5.29 -5.00 0.08
C VAL A 120 5.70 -5.57 1.43
N SER A 121 5.98 -4.71 2.42
CA SER A 121 6.50 -5.14 3.72
C SER A 121 5.55 -6.10 4.45
N SER A 122 4.26 -5.75 4.56
CA SER A 122 3.27 -6.62 5.19
C SER A 122 3.00 -7.88 4.37
N ALA A 123 2.92 -7.76 3.04
CA ALA A 123 2.70 -8.92 2.18
C ALA A 123 3.79 -9.99 2.38
N VAL A 124 5.05 -9.59 2.50
CA VAL A 124 6.18 -10.52 2.73
C VAL A 124 6.12 -11.14 4.11
N ILE A 125 5.98 -10.31 5.16
CA ILE A 125 5.98 -10.78 6.55
C ILE A 125 4.85 -11.80 6.77
N LEU A 126 3.64 -11.48 6.31
CA LEU A 126 2.49 -12.37 6.47
C LEU A 126 2.64 -13.64 5.62
N THR A 127 3.13 -13.53 4.38
CA THR A 127 3.38 -14.70 3.53
C THR A 127 4.41 -15.63 4.15
N LYS A 128 5.50 -15.09 4.69
CA LYS A 128 6.52 -15.84 5.42
C LYS A 128 5.95 -16.52 6.66
N ALA A 129 5.11 -15.82 7.43
CA ALA A 129 4.53 -16.33 8.66
C ALA A 129 3.64 -17.57 8.43
N VAL A 130 3.00 -17.68 7.27
CA VAL A 130 2.19 -18.85 6.89
C VAL A 130 2.96 -19.89 6.07
N GLY A 131 4.28 -19.73 5.91
CA GLY A 131 5.12 -20.65 5.12
C GLY A 131 4.91 -20.55 3.60
N GLY A 132 4.38 -19.43 3.11
CA GLY A 132 4.15 -19.17 1.69
C GLY A 132 5.40 -18.68 0.93
N ASN A 133 5.23 -18.43 -0.36
CA ASN A 133 6.32 -17.98 -1.24
C ASN A 133 6.58 -16.47 -1.10
N GLU A 134 7.61 -16.11 -0.33
CA GLU A 134 8.06 -14.73 -0.13
C GLU A 134 8.38 -14.02 -1.45
N ALA A 135 9.05 -14.71 -2.39
CA ALA A 135 9.44 -14.12 -3.66
C ALA A 135 8.24 -13.77 -4.55
N ALA A 136 7.21 -14.61 -4.57
CA ALA A 136 5.96 -14.33 -5.26
C ALA A 136 5.20 -13.16 -4.62
N ALA A 137 5.23 -13.03 -3.28
CA ALA A 137 4.62 -11.90 -2.59
C ALA A 137 5.31 -10.56 -2.91
N ILE A 138 6.65 -10.55 -2.96
CA ILE A 138 7.40 -9.34 -3.34
C ILE A 138 7.10 -8.97 -4.79
N PHE A 139 7.18 -9.95 -5.69
CA PHE A 139 6.90 -9.72 -7.11
C PHE A 139 5.49 -9.18 -7.34
N ASN A 140 4.46 -9.82 -6.76
CA ASN A 140 3.07 -9.36 -6.90
C ASN A 140 2.85 -7.96 -6.33
N SER A 141 3.47 -7.63 -5.19
CA SER A 141 3.31 -6.30 -4.58
C SER A 141 4.01 -5.21 -5.39
N ALA A 142 5.20 -5.50 -5.93
CA ALA A 142 5.93 -4.58 -6.82
C ALA A 142 5.21 -4.41 -8.17
N PHE A 143 4.80 -5.51 -8.80
CA PHE A 143 4.08 -5.52 -10.07
C PHE A 143 2.73 -4.82 -9.95
N GLY A 144 1.99 -5.08 -8.87
CA GLY A 144 0.74 -4.38 -8.61
C GLY A 144 0.91 -2.88 -8.43
N SER A 145 1.99 -2.46 -7.75
CA SER A 145 2.34 -1.04 -7.63
C SER A 145 2.63 -0.41 -9.00
N PHE A 146 3.34 -1.12 -9.87
CA PHE A 146 3.63 -0.66 -11.23
C PHE A 146 2.37 -0.54 -12.10
N LEU A 147 1.47 -1.52 -12.05
CA LEU A 147 0.21 -1.49 -12.80
C LEU A 147 -0.71 -0.34 -12.39
N VAL A 148 -0.84 -0.07 -11.08
CA VAL A 148 -1.64 1.07 -10.59
C VAL A 148 -1.05 2.40 -11.04
N ILE A 149 0.29 2.51 -11.09
CA ILE A 149 0.95 3.71 -11.63
C ILE A 149 0.55 3.90 -13.09
N ILE A 150 0.64 2.86 -13.93
CA ILE A 150 0.25 2.93 -15.34
C ILE A 150 -1.22 3.33 -15.49
N GLU A 151 -2.13 2.70 -14.74
CA GLU A 151 -3.56 3.04 -14.78
C GLU A 151 -3.81 4.49 -14.36
N LYS A 152 -3.12 4.96 -13.32
CA LYS A 152 -3.21 6.33 -12.82
C LYS A 152 -2.72 7.33 -13.87
N TYR A 153 -1.60 7.05 -14.55
CA TYR A 153 -1.11 7.89 -15.65
C TYR A 153 -2.09 7.92 -16.82
N ASN A 154 -2.69 6.77 -17.18
CA ASN A 154 -3.68 6.67 -18.25
C ASN A 154 -4.95 7.49 -17.92
N LYS A 155 -5.50 7.34 -16.71
CA LYS A 155 -6.65 8.13 -16.24
C LYS A 155 -6.34 9.62 -16.15
N LYS A 156 -5.16 10.00 -15.66
CA LYS A 156 -4.73 11.40 -15.61
C LYS A 156 -4.61 12.01 -17.01
N PHE A 157 -4.02 11.27 -17.96
CA PHE A 157 -3.90 11.69 -19.35
C PHE A 157 -5.28 11.86 -20.02
N ILE A 158 -6.20 10.91 -19.83
CA ILE A 158 -7.58 11.00 -20.33
C ILE A 158 -8.34 12.18 -19.72
N PHE A 159 -8.12 12.46 -18.42
CA PHE A 159 -8.71 13.61 -17.75
C PHE A 159 -8.20 14.94 -18.32
N GLU A 160 -6.88 15.07 -18.52
CA GLU A 160 -6.28 16.25 -19.17
C GLU A 160 -6.77 16.43 -20.62
N LEU A 161 -6.93 15.34 -21.38
CA LEU A 161 -7.52 15.38 -22.73
C LEU A 161 -9.00 15.83 -22.71
N LYS A 162 -9.79 15.39 -21.73
CA LYS A 162 -11.18 15.88 -21.56
C LYS A 162 -11.20 17.36 -21.23
N LYS A 163 -10.31 17.82 -20.34
CA LYS A 163 -10.17 19.23 -19.97
C LYS A 163 -9.74 20.10 -21.16
N PHE A 164 -8.86 19.60 -22.02
CA PHE A 164 -8.44 20.28 -23.25
C PHE A 164 -9.58 20.36 -24.29
N ARG A 165 -10.39 19.29 -24.41
CA ARG A 165 -11.58 19.26 -25.27
C ARG A 165 -12.68 20.21 -24.81
N GLU A 166 -12.86 20.36 -23.49
CA GLU A 166 -13.84 21.27 -22.90
C GLU A 166 -13.38 22.73 -22.94
N SER A 167 -12.08 23.01 -22.82
CA SER A 167 -11.52 24.36 -22.95
C SER A 167 -11.46 24.88 -24.40
N SER A 168 -11.65 23.99 -25.38
CA SER A 168 -11.63 24.32 -26.81
C SER A 168 -13.04 24.41 -27.42
N ARG A 169 -14.08 24.34 -26.57
CA ARG A 169 -15.48 24.69 -26.88
C ARG A 169 -15.86 25.94 -26.11
#